data_AF-A0A1G0GT33-F1
#
_entry.id   AF-A0A1G0GT33-F1
#
_cell.length_a   1.000
_cell.length_b   1.000
_cell.length_c   1.000
_cell.angle_alpha   90.00
_cell.angle_beta   90.00
_cell.angle_gamma   90.00
#
_symmetry.space_group_name_H-M   'P 1'
#
loop_
_entity.id
_entity.type
_entity.pdbx_description
1 polymer ?
#
loop_
_entity_poly.entity_id
_entity_poly.type
_entity_poly.pdbx_seq_one_letter_code
_entity_poly.pdbx_strand_id
1 'polypeptide(L)'
;MIMQTFEELNSAQIEWVTNPESLTKRLREFTDNKISLHVLYDDWGMTDQNQEAWIRRIEWHYFDERWITATVIIPDTSITEETAELKNIGGKPIGEILFQEPTLTYSDFIFEKINKNEWSRQRTFYFKQKPLMIIEHFLPVFFSAIQCKK
;
A
#
# COMPACT_ATOMS: atom_id res chain seq x y z
N MET A 1 -18.56 14.63 -2.52
CA MET A 1 -17.63 14.08 -1.50
C MET A 1 -18.48 13.31 -0.51
N ILE A 2 -18.57 11.99 -0.67
CA ILE A 2 -19.31 11.15 0.28
C ILE A 2 -18.46 11.17 1.55
N MET A 3 -18.99 11.71 2.66
CA MET A 3 -18.34 11.61 3.96
C MET A 3 -18.43 10.15 4.39
N GLN A 4 -17.41 9.36 4.07
CA GLN A 4 -17.26 8.03 4.63
C GLN A 4 -16.98 8.19 6.12
N THR A 5 -17.85 7.61 6.95
CA THR A 5 -17.67 7.62 8.40
C THR A 5 -16.62 6.56 8.75
N PHE A 6 -15.42 6.99 9.13
CA PHE A 6 -14.38 6.13 9.67
C PHE A 6 -14.70 5.81 11.13
N GLU A 7 -15.67 4.93 11.35
CA GLU A 7 -16.06 4.49 12.68
C GLU A 7 -14.86 3.92 13.45
N GLU A 8 -14.81 4.18 14.76
CA GLU A 8 -13.80 3.67 15.71
C GLU A 8 -12.37 4.22 15.52
N LEU A 9 -12.10 4.97 14.46
CA LEU A 9 -10.82 5.66 14.27
C LEU A 9 -10.87 7.09 14.84
N ASN A 10 -9.81 7.50 15.52
CA ASN A 10 -9.58 8.89 15.90
C ASN A 10 -8.97 9.69 14.73
N SER A 11 -8.91 11.03 14.85
CA SER A 11 -8.43 11.90 13.76
C SER A 11 -7.02 11.57 13.25
N ALA A 12 -6.11 11.16 14.13
CA ALA A 12 -4.75 10.78 13.71
C ALA A 12 -4.76 9.47 12.90
N GLN A 13 -5.56 8.49 13.32
CA GLN A 13 -5.72 7.23 12.61
C GLN A 13 -6.39 7.41 11.26
N ILE A 14 -7.43 8.26 11.19
CA ILE A 14 -8.09 8.64 9.93
C ILE A 14 -7.09 9.29 8.99
N GLU A 15 -6.26 10.21 9.49
CA GLU A 15 -5.25 10.88 8.68
C GLU A 15 -4.20 9.89 8.15
N TRP A 16 -3.76 8.90 8.93
CA TRP A 16 -2.90 7.81 8.42
C TRP A 16 -3.54 7.00 7.28
N VAL A 17 -4.83 6.64 7.41
CA VAL A 17 -5.53 5.86 6.39
C VAL A 17 -5.79 6.70 5.13
N THR A 18 -6.15 7.97 5.28
CA THR A 18 -6.59 8.83 4.16
C THR A 18 -5.47 9.59 3.46
N ASN A 19 -4.26 9.60 4.01
CA ASN A 19 -3.16 10.38 3.46
C ASN A 19 -2.71 9.87 2.06
N PRO A 20 -2.69 10.72 1.02
CA PRO A 20 -2.38 10.32 -0.35
C PRO A 20 -0.88 10.17 -0.65
N GLU A 21 -0.01 10.64 0.25
CA GLU A 21 1.44 10.58 0.09
C GLU A 21 1.96 9.14 0.25
N SER A 22 3.26 8.96 -0.05
CA SER A 22 3.93 7.67 0.08
C SER A 22 3.85 7.11 1.51
N LEU A 23 3.07 6.04 1.68
CA LEU A 23 3.01 5.30 2.95
C LEU A 23 4.39 4.80 3.37
N THR A 24 5.20 4.35 2.41
CA THR A 24 6.59 3.91 2.65
C THR A 24 7.41 5.00 3.32
N LYS A 25 7.42 6.21 2.74
CA LYS A 25 8.17 7.35 3.26
C LYS A 25 7.71 7.68 4.67
N ARG A 26 6.39 7.77 4.84
CA ARG A 26 5.77 8.15 6.10
C ARG A 26 6.00 7.13 7.23
N LEU A 27 5.91 5.82 6.94
CA LEU A 27 6.23 4.77 7.90
C LEU A 27 7.69 4.84 8.34
N ARG A 28 8.63 5.04 7.40
CA ARG A 28 10.05 5.18 7.70
C ARG A 28 10.33 6.40 8.57
N GLU A 29 9.76 7.54 8.24
CA GLU A 29 9.89 8.76 9.05
C GLU A 29 9.32 8.56 10.46
N PHE A 30 8.12 8.00 10.57
CA PHE A 30 7.47 7.75 11.86
C PHE A 30 8.23 6.76 12.74
N THR A 31 8.94 5.80 12.15
CA THR A 31 9.65 4.73 12.86
C THR A 31 11.15 4.98 12.98
N ASP A 32 11.66 6.14 12.56
CA ASP A 32 13.09 6.44 12.51
C ASP A 32 13.88 5.37 11.71
N ASN A 33 13.30 4.93 10.58
CA ASN A 33 13.79 3.86 9.70
C ASN A 33 13.91 2.47 10.35
N LYS A 34 13.27 2.22 11.50
CA LYS A 34 13.27 0.91 12.16
C LYS A 34 12.22 -0.07 11.63
N ILE A 35 11.31 0.38 10.77
CA ILE A 35 10.34 -0.49 10.12
C ILE A 35 11.00 -1.33 9.02
N SER A 36 10.73 -2.63 8.98
CA SER A 36 11.24 -3.57 7.99
C SER A 36 10.14 -3.99 7.02
N LEU A 37 10.55 -4.29 5.79
CA LEU A 37 9.68 -4.81 4.73
C LEU A 37 9.97 -6.30 4.55
N HIS A 38 8.94 -7.13 4.64
CA HIS A 38 9.02 -8.55 4.31
C HIS A 38 8.23 -8.83 3.03
N VAL A 39 8.88 -9.44 2.03
CA VAL A 39 8.23 -9.87 0.79
C VAL A 39 7.78 -11.30 0.94
N LEU A 40 6.48 -11.55 0.82
CA LEU A 40 5.89 -12.89 0.97
C LEU A 40 5.65 -13.58 -0.38
N TYR A 41 5.35 -12.79 -1.41
CA TYR A 41 5.06 -13.26 -2.75
C TYR A 41 5.43 -12.16 -3.75
N ASP A 42 6.03 -12.53 -4.88
CA ASP A 42 6.46 -11.60 -5.93
C ASP A 42 6.64 -12.38 -7.24
N ASP A 43 5.53 -12.76 -7.86
CA ASP A 43 5.53 -13.54 -9.10
C ASP A 43 4.21 -13.34 -9.86
N TRP A 44 4.10 -13.94 -11.04
CA TRP A 44 2.85 -14.06 -11.78
C TRP A 44 1.79 -14.83 -10.99
N GLY A 45 0.54 -14.43 -11.15
CA GLY A 45 -0.60 -15.12 -10.56
C GLY A 45 -1.91 -14.65 -11.18
N MET A 46 -3.01 -15.21 -10.69
CA MET A 46 -4.36 -14.86 -11.12
C MET A 46 -5.03 -13.97 -10.06
N THR A 47 -5.68 -12.90 -10.50
CA THR A 47 -6.55 -12.08 -9.66
C THR A 47 -7.88 -12.78 -9.39
N ASP A 48 -8.67 -12.26 -8.44
CA ASP A 48 -10.01 -12.77 -8.15
C ASP A 48 -10.98 -12.65 -9.35
N GLN A 49 -10.65 -11.80 -10.31
CA GLN A 49 -11.38 -11.62 -11.57
C GLN A 49 -10.84 -12.52 -12.69
N ASN A 50 -9.99 -13.50 -12.36
CA ASN A 50 -9.38 -14.44 -13.27
C ASN A 50 -8.57 -13.75 -14.39
N GLN A 51 -7.85 -12.68 -14.04
CA GLN A 51 -6.91 -12.00 -14.91
C GLN A 51 -5.47 -12.29 -14.48
N GLU A 52 -4.58 -12.52 -15.44
CA GLU A 52 -3.16 -12.70 -15.17
C GLU A 52 -2.52 -11.36 -14.79
N ALA A 53 -1.74 -11.37 -13.72
CA ALA A 53 -1.08 -10.18 -13.20
C ALA A 53 0.23 -10.56 -12.49
N TRP A 54 1.18 -9.64 -12.45
CA TRP A 54 2.24 -9.71 -11.47
C TRP A 54 1.68 -9.30 -10.12
N ILE A 55 1.73 -10.21 -9.16
CA ILE A 55 1.20 -10.01 -7.81
C ILE A 55 2.36 -9.93 -6.85
N ARG A 56 2.39 -8.88 -6.04
CA ARG A 56 3.36 -8.72 -4.96
C ARG A 56 2.65 -8.57 -3.63
N ARG A 57 2.93 -9.46 -2.68
CA ARG A 57 2.41 -9.39 -1.30
C ARG A 57 3.54 -9.09 -0.35
N ILE A 58 3.38 -8.03 0.43
CA ILE A 58 4.37 -7.56 1.38
C ILE A 58 3.75 -7.33 2.77
N GLU A 59 4.61 -7.29 3.77
CA GLU A 59 4.28 -6.89 5.12
C GLU A 59 5.26 -5.84 5.61
N TRP A 60 4.75 -4.81 6.29
CA TRP A 60 5.54 -3.88 7.06
C TRP A 60 5.53 -4.31 8.53
N HIS A 61 6.71 -4.50 9.09
CA HIS A 61 6.93 -4.90 10.48
C HIS A 61 7.68 -3.80 11.22
N TYR A 62 7.20 -3.42 12.40
CA TYR A 62 7.98 -2.59 13.32
C TYR A 62 8.44 -3.47 14.47
N PHE A 63 9.74 -3.74 14.54
CA PHE A 63 10.27 -4.89 15.29
C PHE A 63 9.58 -6.19 14.84
N ASP A 64 9.05 -6.97 15.77
CA ASP A 64 8.40 -8.26 15.48
C ASP A 64 6.88 -8.13 15.29
N GLU A 65 6.35 -6.90 15.25
CA GLU A 65 4.93 -6.64 15.06
C GLU A 65 4.61 -6.25 13.62
N ARG A 66 3.80 -7.08 12.97
CA ARG A 66 3.22 -6.78 11.66
C ARG A 66 2.21 -5.64 11.79
N TRP A 67 2.50 -4.51 11.17
CA TRP A 67 1.64 -3.33 11.20
C TRP A 67 0.69 -3.27 10.02
N ILE A 68 1.20 -3.54 8.82
CA ILE A 68 0.46 -3.35 7.58
C ILE A 68 0.78 -4.50 6.64
N THR A 69 -0.23 -5.05 5.99
CA THR A 69 -0.03 -5.91 4.80
C THR A 69 -0.39 -5.12 3.56
N ALA A 70 0.29 -5.38 2.45
CA ALA A 70 -0.07 -4.77 1.19
C ALA A 70 0.03 -5.75 0.03
N THR A 71 -0.91 -5.63 -0.90
CA THR A 71 -0.92 -6.35 -2.17
C THR A 71 -0.81 -5.34 -3.29
N VAL A 72 0.16 -5.54 -4.17
CA VAL A 72 0.31 -4.82 -5.43
C VAL A 72 -0.11 -5.75 -6.55
N ILE A 73 -0.98 -5.28 -7.44
CA ILE A 73 -1.46 -6.02 -8.59
C ILE A 73 -1.10 -5.20 -9.84
N ILE A 74 -0.22 -5.74 -10.67
CA ILE A 74 0.18 -5.12 -11.94
C ILE A 74 -0.36 -6.01 -13.06
N PRO A 75 -1.41 -5.57 -13.79
CA PRO A 75 -1.94 -6.33 -14.91
C PRO A 75 -0.84 -6.67 -15.92
N ASP A 76 -0.92 -7.83 -16.57
CA ASP A 76 -0.03 -8.24 -17.66
C ASP A 76 0.14 -7.14 -18.73
N THR A 77 -0.96 -6.48 -19.11
CA THR A 77 -1.03 -5.36 -20.07
C THR A 77 -0.29 -4.09 -19.63
N SER A 78 0.06 -4.01 -18.35
CA SER A 78 0.78 -2.91 -17.72
C SER A 78 2.27 -3.18 -17.60
N ILE A 79 2.72 -4.38 -17.94
CA ILE A 79 4.12 -4.80 -17.94
C ILE A 79 4.63 -4.72 -19.39
N THR A 80 5.32 -3.63 -19.70
CA THR A 80 5.96 -3.38 -21.00
C THR A 80 7.46 -3.20 -20.80
N GLU A 81 8.21 -2.99 -21.87
CA GLU A 81 9.64 -2.64 -21.79
C GLU A 81 9.85 -1.36 -20.95
N GLU A 82 8.96 -0.37 -21.09
CA GLU A 82 9.06 0.92 -20.38
C GLU A 82 8.70 0.84 -18.89
N THR A 83 7.96 -0.18 -18.48
CA THR A 83 7.52 -0.39 -17.09
C THR A 83 8.09 -1.66 -16.45
N ALA A 84 9.07 -2.29 -17.11
CA ALA A 84 9.70 -3.53 -16.64
C ALA A 84 10.28 -3.42 -15.23
N GLU A 85 10.66 -2.21 -14.80
CA GLU A 85 11.14 -1.92 -13.45
C GLU A 85 10.10 -2.24 -12.36
N LEU A 86 8.80 -2.21 -12.66
CA LEU A 86 7.73 -2.50 -11.70
C LEU A 86 7.78 -3.95 -11.16
N LYS A 87 8.41 -4.88 -11.89
CA LYS A 87 8.62 -6.27 -11.45
C LYS A 87 9.99 -6.51 -10.82
N ASN A 88 10.96 -5.65 -11.10
CA ASN A 88 12.37 -5.86 -10.75
C ASN A 88 12.79 -5.06 -9.52
N ILE A 89 11.89 -4.94 -8.54
CA ILE A 89 12.06 -4.09 -7.36
C ILE A 89 12.83 -4.80 -6.24
N GLY A 90 12.93 -6.14 -6.31
CA GLY A 90 13.66 -6.96 -5.35
C GLY A 90 13.12 -6.80 -3.93
N GLY A 91 13.98 -6.53 -2.95
CA GLY A 91 13.59 -6.32 -1.55
C GLY A 91 13.05 -4.92 -1.22
N LYS A 92 12.76 -4.08 -2.22
CA LYS A 92 12.29 -2.70 -1.99
C LYS A 92 10.76 -2.59 -2.09
N PRO A 93 10.13 -1.60 -1.44
CA PRO A 93 8.70 -1.34 -1.60
C PRO A 93 8.41 -0.65 -2.94
N ILE A 94 7.26 -0.95 -3.54
CA ILE A 94 6.80 -0.36 -4.81
C ILE A 94 6.79 1.17 -4.78
N GLY A 95 6.49 1.76 -3.62
CA GLY A 95 6.43 3.21 -3.42
C GLY A 95 7.76 3.94 -3.64
N GLU A 96 8.91 3.24 -3.58
CA GLU A 96 10.19 3.85 -3.95
C GLU A 96 10.29 4.16 -5.44
N ILE A 97 9.63 3.37 -6.30
CA ILE A 97 9.63 3.57 -7.75
C ILE A 97 8.51 4.53 -8.14
N LEU A 98 7.29 4.30 -7.65
CA LEU A 98 6.13 5.07 -8.08
C LEU A 98 6.32 6.56 -7.86
N PHE A 99 6.75 6.97 -6.67
CA PHE A 99 6.85 8.38 -6.29
C PHE A 99 8.08 9.09 -6.86
N GLN A 100 8.91 8.39 -7.65
CA GLN A 100 9.98 9.01 -8.45
C GLN A 100 9.52 9.39 -9.86
N GLU A 101 8.38 8.87 -10.33
CA GLU A 101 7.85 9.12 -11.66
C GLU A 101 7.08 10.45 -11.72
N PRO A 102 7.56 11.46 -12.47
CA PRO A 102 6.91 12.79 -12.51
C PRO A 102 5.51 12.77 -13.11
N THR A 103 5.21 11.78 -13.97
CA THR A 103 3.90 11.64 -14.61
C THR A 103 2.93 10.73 -13.84
N LEU A 104 3.30 10.30 -12.63
CA LEU A 104 2.46 9.44 -11.80
C LEU A 104 1.12 10.13 -11.52
N THR A 105 0.03 9.44 -11.85
CA THR A 105 -1.32 9.84 -11.45
C THR A 105 -2.02 8.70 -10.72
N TYR A 106 -3.14 8.97 -10.09
CA TYR A 106 -3.86 7.97 -9.29
C TYR A 106 -5.37 8.28 -9.24
N SER A 107 -6.18 7.24 -9.03
CA SER A 107 -7.64 7.36 -8.80
C SER A 107 -7.95 7.98 -7.44
N ASP A 108 -9.21 8.11 -7.04
CA ASP A 108 -9.54 8.29 -5.61
C ASP A 108 -9.28 7.00 -4.83
N PHE A 109 -9.16 7.12 -3.50
CA PHE A 109 -9.12 5.95 -2.61
C PHE A 109 -10.49 5.30 -2.52
N ILE A 110 -10.47 3.97 -2.39
CA ILE A 110 -11.59 3.17 -1.90
C ILE A 110 -11.19 2.70 -0.51
N PHE A 111 -12.02 2.94 0.50
CA PHE A 111 -11.78 2.50 1.87
C PHE A 111 -12.80 1.46 2.28
N GLU A 112 -12.37 0.45 3.03
CA GLU A 112 -13.24 -0.60 3.55
C GLU A 112 -12.89 -0.90 5.01
N LYS A 113 -13.91 -1.01 5.86
CA LYS A 113 -13.77 -1.49 7.23
C LYS A 113 -13.76 -3.01 7.18
N ILE A 114 -12.63 -3.61 7.54
CA ILE A 114 -12.46 -5.07 7.51
C ILE A 114 -13.03 -5.67 8.80
N ASN A 115 -12.64 -5.12 9.95
CA ASN A 115 -13.07 -5.53 11.28
C ASN A 115 -13.02 -4.34 12.24
N LYS A 116 -13.28 -4.60 13.53
CA LYS A 116 -13.04 -3.61 14.60
C LYS A 116 -11.58 -3.16 14.60
N ASN A 117 -11.34 -1.86 14.48
CA ASN A 117 -10.00 -1.27 14.38
C ASN A 117 -9.11 -1.88 13.27
N GLU A 118 -9.70 -2.35 12.17
CA GLU A 118 -8.95 -2.84 11.01
C GLU A 118 -9.58 -2.26 9.74
N TRP A 119 -8.76 -1.62 8.93
CA TRP A 119 -9.20 -0.90 7.74
C TRP A 119 -8.30 -1.23 6.57
N SER A 120 -8.89 -1.33 5.38
CA SER A 120 -8.14 -1.34 4.14
C SER A 120 -8.34 -0.03 3.37
N ARG A 121 -7.33 0.31 2.59
CA ARG A 121 -7.48 1.29 1.52
C ARG A 121 -6.92 0.71 0.23
N GLN A 122 -7.56 1.07 -0.86
CA GLN A 122 -7.17 0.67 -2.19
C GLN A 122 -7.10 1.88 -3.11
N ARG A 123 -6.12 1.89 -3.99
CA ARG A 123 -5.98 2.91 -5.04
C ARG A 123 -5.35 2.34 -6.29
N THR A 124 -5.79 2.82 -7.44
CA THR A 124 -5.12 2.57 -8.71
C THR A 124 -4.16 3.71 -9.00
N PHE A 125 -2.90 3.36 -9.26
CA PHE A 125 -1.87 4.25 -9.77
C PHE A 125 -1.72 4.04 -11.27
N TYR A 126 -1.35 5.10 -11.99
CA TYR A 126 -1.03 5.07 -13.41
C TYR A 126 0.44 5.47 -13.57
N PHE A 127 1.30 4.46 -13.66
CA PHE A 127 2.75 4.61 -13.84
C PHE A 127 3.06 4.56 -15.33
N LYS A 128 3.56 5.67 -15.91
CA LYS A 128 3.73 5.81 -17.37
C LYS A 128 2.45 5.44 -18.14
N GLN A 129 1.30 5.93 -17.65
CA GLN A 129 -0.05 5.66 -18.17
C GLN A 129 -0.51 4.19 -18.07
N LYS A 130 0.26 3.30 -17.43
CA LYS A 130 -0.11 1.90 -17.20
C LYS A 130 -0.69 1.72 -15.79
N PRO A 131 -1.87 1.11 -15.64
CA PRO A 131 -2.49 0.95 -14.34
C PRO A 131 -1.78 -0.10 -13.48
N LEU A 132 -1.73 0.13 -12.18
CA LEU A 132 -1.45 -0.88 -11.16
C LEU A 132 -2.25 -0.55 -9.91
N MET A 133 -2.66 -1.57 -9.18
CA MET A 133 -3.47 -1.41 -7.97
C MET A 133 -2.62 -1.69 -6.74
N ILE A 134 -2.79 -0.87 -5.71
CA ILE A 134 -2.24 -1.11 -4.39
C ILE A 134 -3.40 -1.21 -3.41
N ILE A 135 -3.41 -2.29 -2.63
CA ILE A 135 -4.33 -2.56 -1.53
C ILE A 135 -3.50 -2.66 -0.27
N GLU A 136 -3.79 -1.83 0.73
CA GLU A 136 -3.08 -1.76 2.01
C GLU A 136 -4.06 -2.03 3.14
N HIS A 137 -3.73 -2.97 4.03
CA HIS A 137 -4.53 -3.33 5.20
C HIS A 137 -3.80 -2.88 6.47
N PHE A 138 -4.41 -1.99 7.22
CA PHE A 138 -3.91 -1.45 8.49
C PHE A 138 -4.43 -2.29 9.65
N LEU A 139 -3.53 -2.97 10.35
CA LEU A 139 -3.87 -3.90 11.42
C LEU A 139 -4.14 -3.16 12.74
N PRO A 140 -4.91 -3.75 13.67
CA PRO A 140 -5.21 -3.11 14.96
C PRO A 140 -3.98 -2.66 15.74
N VAL A 141 -2.88 -3.44 15.68
CA VAL A 141 -1.62 -3.13 16.37
C VAL A 141 -0.96 -1.84 15.84
N PHE A 142 -1.05 -1.57 14.53
CA PHE A 142 -0.58 -0.32 13.95
C PHE A 142 -1.33 0.86 14.55
N PHE A 143 -2.65 0.77 14.60
CA PHE A 143 -3.51 1.81 15.14
C PHE A 143 -3.28 2.06 16.63
N SER A 144 -2.95 1.04 17.41
CA SER A 144 -2.51 1.19 18.81
C SER A 144 -1.14 1.86 18.89
N ALA A 145 -0.18 1.46 18.06
CA ALA A 145 1.18 1.99 18.10
C ALA A 145 1.27 3.48 17.77
N ILE A 146 0.51 3.95 16.78
CA ILE A 146 0.53 5.37 16.37
C ILE A 146 -0.14 6.32 17.38
N GLN A 147 -0.86 5.79 18.38
CA GLN A 147 -1.40 6.60 19.48
C GLN A 147 -0.35 6.90 20.57
N CYS A 148 0.64 6.01 20.73
CA CYS A 148 1.60 6.09 21.82
C CYS A 148 2.83 6.97 21.52
N LYS A 149 3.18 7.13 20.23
CA LYS A 149 4.31 7.97 19.80
C LYS A 149 3.79 9.40 19.56
N LYS A 150 3.95 10.28 20.56
CA LYS A 150 3.76 11.73 20.44
C LYS A 150 5.04 12.41 20.00
#